data_AF-A0A1J3G872-F1
#
_entry.id   AF-A0A1J3G872-F1
#
_cell.length_a   1.000
_cell.length_b   1.000
_cell.length_c   1.000
_cell.angle_alpha   90.00
_cell.angle_beta   90.00
_cell.angle_gamma   90.00
#
_symmetry.space_group_name_H-M   'P 1'
#
loop_
_entity.id
_entity.type
_entity.pdbx_description
1 polymer ?
#
loop_
_entity_poly.entity_id
_entity_poly.type
_entity_poly.pdbx_seq_one_letter_code
_entity_poly.pdbx_strand_id
1 'polypeptide(L)'
;ITGSWDLEKHRDNPKLMTWHIAKLPEFVQSEWGVLDTCSTTEHLVESRPTGEMFMVKLFRERNNFAEPVARMEHRQMMVFKLEEDEYPMPGGDGSAWPTIDIGDVCIFLSKSEAFCLQASFV
;
A
#
# COMPACT_ATOMS: atom_id res chain seq x y z
N ILE A 1 -9.01 -5.93 -4.14
CA ILE A 1 -8.08 -7.08 -4.23
C ILE A 1 -6.87 -6.56 -4.99
N THR A 2 -5.77 -6.38 -4.29
CA THR A 2 -4.47 -5.95 -4.84
C THR A 2 -3.53 -7.13 -4.65
N GLY A 3 -3.09 -7.74 -5.75
CA GLY A 3 -2.20 -8.90 -5.74
C GLY A 3 -0.75 -8.47 -5.95
N SER A 4 0.15 -9.02 -5.15
CA SER A 4 1.60 -8.95 -5.41
C SER A 4 2.03 -10.17 -6.24
N TRP A 5 3.02 -9.99 -7.11
CA TRP A 5 3.55 -11.06 -7.97
C TRP A 5 5.01 -11.34 -7.58
N ASP A 6 5.24 -12.39 -6.80
CA ASP A 6 6.59 -12.89 -6.57
C ASP A 6 6.99 -13.78 -7.77
N LEU A 7 7.72 -13.18 -8.72
CA LEU A 7 8.20 -13.86 -9.93
C LEU A 7 9.32 -14.86 -9.67
N GLU A 8 10.02 -14.75 -8.53
CA GLU A 8 11.23 -15.53 -8.26
C GLU A 8 10.90 -16.84 -7.52
N LYS A 9 10.01 -16.78 -6.51
CA LYS A 9 9.61 -17.99 -5.76
C LYS A 9 8.47 -18.78 -6.40
N HIS A 10 7.67 -18.14 -7.26
CA HIS A 10 6.45 -18.72 -7.84
C HIS A 10 6.45 -18.77 -9.37
N ARG A 11 7.63 -18.82 -10.00
CA ARG A 11 7.79 -18.86 -11.46
C ARG A 11 6.99 -19.97 -12.14
N ASP A 12 6.93 -21.16 -11.52
CA ASP A 12 6.25 -22.33 -12.09
C ASP A 12 4.76 -22.42 -11.71
N ASN A 13 4.32 -21.68 -10.69
CA ASN A 13 2.93 -21.61 -10.27
C ASN A 13 2.63 -20.22 -9.68
N PRO A 14 2.38 -19.22 -10.53
CA PRO A 14 2.17 -17.85 -10.07
C PRO A 14 0.94 -17.79 -9.17
N LYS A 15 1.17 -17.48 -7.89
CA LYS A 15 0.11 -17.27 -6.91
C LYS A 15 -0.13 -15.77 -6.75
N LEU A 16 -1.39 -15.38 -6.90
CA LEU A 16 -1.84 -14.05 -6.52
C LEU A 16 -1.92 -14.02 -4.99
N MET A 17 -0.90 -13.45 -4.35
CA MET A 17 -0.88 -13.30 -2.90
C MET A 17 -1.96 -12.31 -2.47
N THR A 18 -2.83 -12.73 -1.55
CA THR A 18 -3.87 -11.88 -0.98
C THR A 18 -3.48 -11.43 0.43
N TRP A 19 -3.44 -10.13 0.65
CA TRP A 19 -3.07 -9.55 1.94
C TRP A 19 -4.30 -9.13 2.73
N HIS A 20 -4.37 -9.49 4.01
CA HIS A 20 -5.40 -9.01 4.91
C HIS A 20 -4.83 -7.95 5.85
N ILE A 21 -5.59 -6.88 6.11
CA ILE A 21 -5.15 -5.81 7.02
C ILE A 21 -5.27 -6.35 8.45
N ALA A 22 -4.14 -6.59 9.09
CA ALA A 22 -4.08 -7.22 10.41
C ALA A 22 -4.58 -6.28 11.51
N LYS A 23 -4.26 -4.99 11.38
CA LYS A 23 -4.77 -3.94 12.27
C LYS A 23 -5.16 -2.72 11.44
N LEU A 24 -6.39 -2.24 11.62
CA LEU A 24 -6.77 -0.94 11.09
C LEU A 24 -6.07 0.15 11.90
N PRO A 25 -5.47 1.17 11.26
CA PRO A 25 -4.93 2.29 11.99
C PRO A 25 -6.02 2.96 12.85
N GLU A 26 -5.61 3.47 14.01
CA GLU A 26 -6.52 4.08 14.98
C GLU A 26 -6.95 5.47 14.48
N PHE A 27 -8.05 5.52 13.74
CA PHE A 27 -8.73 6.76 13.34
C PHE A 27 -10.09 6.90 14.03
N VAL A 28 -10.53 8.14 14.21
CA VAL A 28 -11.90 8.42 14.65
C VAL A 28 -12.87 8.05 13.53
N GLN A 29 -14.07 7.58 13.86
CA GLN A 29 -15.07 7.15 12.85
C GLN A 29 -15.35 8.20 11.76
N SER A 30 -15.31 9.48 12.10
CA SER A 30 -15.47 10.57 11.14
C SER A 30 -14.35 10.63 10.11
N GLU A 31 -13.12 10.31 10.49
CA GLU A 31 -11.97 10.28 9.58
C GLU A 31 -12.08 9.10 8.62
N TRP A 32 -12.49 7.94 9.11
CA TRP A 32 -12.81 6.79 8.26
C TRP A 32 -13.92 7.11 7.25
N GLY A 33 -14.98 7.80 7.68
CA GLY A 33 -16.05 8.24 6.80
C GLY A 33 -15.57 9.17 5.69
N VAL A 34 -14.62 10.07 5.97
CA VAL A 34 -14.01 10.93 4.94
C VAL A 34 -13.16 10.11 3.97
N LEU A 35 -12.33 9.20 4.48
CA LEU A 35 -11.47 8.35 3.65
C LEU A 35 -12.27 7.42 2.72
N ASP A 36 -13.44 6.95 3.17
CA ASP A 36 -14.35 6.12 2.36
C ASP A 36 -14.88 6.86 1.12
N THR A 37 -15.02 8.19 1.21
CA THR A 37 -15.43 9.03 0.07
C THR A 37 -14.27 9.36 -0.89
N CYS A 38 -13.03 9.10 -0.49
CA CYS A 38 -11.85 9.43 -1.29
C CYS A 38 -11.62 8.41 -2.42
N SER A 39 -11.07 8.89 -3.53
CA SER A 39 -10.46 8.02 -4.52
C SER A 39 -9.16 7.45 -3.94
N THR A 40 -9.08 6.14 -3.81
CA THR A 40 -7.91 5.45 -3.25
C THR A 40 -7.10 4.79 -4.35
N THR A 41 -5.80 5.04 -4.38
CA THR A 41 -4.83 4.32 -5.23
C THR A 41 -3.92 3.49 -4.33
N GLU A 42 -3.65 2.25 -4.73
CA GLU A 42 -2.83 1.31 -3.98
C GLU A 42 -1.57 0.97 -4.79
N HIS A 43 -0.42 1.04 -4.15
CA HIS A 43 0.88 0.70 -4.75
C HIS A 43 1.56 -0.37 -3.90
N LEU A 44 1.94 -1.48 -4.53
CA LEU A 44 2.77 -2.50 -3.92
C LEU A 44 4.22 -2.24 -4.33
N VAL A 45 5.14 -2.23 -3.37
CA VAL A 45 6.56 -2.00 -3.61
C VAL A 45 7.39 -3.01 -2.84
N GLU A 46 8.48 -3.44 -3.45
CA GLU A 46 9.47 -4.34 -2.84
C GLU A 46 10.80 -3.61 -2.73
N SER A 47 11.40 -3.68 -1.55
CA SER A 47 12.79 -3.29 -1.31
C SER A 47 13.69 -4.39 -1.82
N ARG A 48 14.27 -4.23 -3.01
CA ARG A 48 15.21 -5.21 -3.59
C ARG A 48 16.36 -5.64 -2.65
N PRO A 49 17.01 -4.77 -1.85
CA PRO A 49 18.11 -5.20 -1.01
C PRO A 49 17.69 -6.01 0.22
N THR A 50 16.50 -5.77 0.77
CA THR A 50 16.03 -6.42 2.01
C THR A 50 14.94 -7.48 1.78
N GLY A 51 14.31 -7.49 0.60
CA GLY A 51 13.13 -8.31 0.29
C GLY A 51 11.86 -7.84 1.01
N GLU A 52 11.91 -6.70 1.71
CA GLU A 52 10.76 -6.18 2.44
C GLU A 52 9.71 -5.63 1.46
N MET A 53 8.45 -6.01 1.67
CA MET A 53 7.33 -5.56 0.87
C MET A 53 6.47 -4.55 1.62
N PHE A 54 6.03 -3.51 0.92
CA PHE A 54 5.15 -2.49 1.46
C PHE A 54 3.96 -2.26 0.53
N MET A 55 2.79 -2.02 1.12
CA MET A 55 1.61 -1.50 0.43
C MET A 55 1.41 -0.05 0.84
N VAL A 56 1.32 0.85 -0.14
CA VAL A 56 1.01 2.26 0.06
C VAL A 56 -0.38 2.57 -0.46
N LYS A 57 -1.27 3.04 0.42
CA LYS A 57 -2.58 3.55 0.05
C LYS A 57 -2.55 5.08 0.03
N LEU A 58 -2.85 5.66 -1.13
CA LEU A 58 -2.99 7.10 -1.33
C LEU A 58 -4.47 7.46 -1.48
N PHE A 59 -4.97 8.27 -0.56
CA PHE A 59 -6.33 8.79 -0.58
C PHE A 59 -6.33 10.19 -1.20
N ARG A 60 -7.15 10.37 -2.22
CA ARG A 60 -7.25 11.62 -2.98
C ARG A 60 -8.70 12.08 -3.03
N GLU A 61 -8.92 13.35 -2.77
CA GLU A 61 -10.23 13.95 -2.83
C GLU A 61 -10.27 15.11 -3.82
N ARG A 62 -11.47 15.47 -4.25
CA ARG A 62 -11.69 16.63 -5.10
C ARG A 62 -11.68 17.88 -4.22
N ASN A 63 -10.86 18.86 -4.57
CA ASN A 63 -10.73 20.09 -3.78
C ASN A 63 -11.99 20.98 -3.79
N ASN A 64 -12.71 21.06 -4.92
CA ASN A 64 -13.94 21.85 -5.03
C ASN A 64 -14.94 21.20 -6.00
N PHE A 65 -16.13 20.84 -5.51
CA PHE A 65 -17.18 20.25 -6.35
C PHE A 65 -17.90 21.27 -7.25
N ALA A 66 -17.77 22.57 -6.95
CA ALA A 66 -18.43 23.64 -7.68
C ALA A 66 -17.68 24.09 -8.95
N GLU A 67 -16.40 23.74 -9.09
CA GLU A 67 -15.62 24.12 -10.26
C GLU A 67 -15.68 23.07 -11.38
N PRO A 68 -15.81 23.49 -12.64
CA PRO A 68 -15.90 22.57 -13.78
C PRO A 68 -14.61 21.78 -14.02
N VAL A 69 -13.46 22.25 -13.52
CA VAL A 69 -12.16 21.55 -13.60
C VAL A 69 -11.59 21.38 -12.19
N ALA A 70 -12.21 20.49 -11.43
CA ALA A 70 -11.76 20.21 -10.07
C ALA A 70 -10.49 19.35 -10.07
N ARG A 71 -9.52 19.70 -9.20
CA ARG A 71 -8.25 18.96 -9.08
C ARG A 71 -8.37 17.90 -7.99
N MET A 72 -7.67 16.78 -8.21
CA MET A 72 -7.54 15.71 -7.22
C MET A 72 -6.34 15.99 -6.32
N GLU A 73 -6.60 16.35 -5.07
CA GLU A 73 -5.59 16.67 -4.06
C GLU A 73 -5.34 15.47 -3.15
N HIS A 74 -4.13 15.42 -2.57
CA HIS A 74 -3.75 14.38 -1.64
C HIS A 74 -4.36 14.67 -0.27
N ARG A 75 -5.16 13.73 0.25
CA ARG A 75 -5.82 13.84 1.54
C ARG A 75 -5.04 13.10 2.63
N GLN A 76 -4.68 11.84 2.36
CA GLN A 76 -4.02 10.97 3.32
C GLN A 76 -3.15 9.95 2.59
N MET A 77 -2.06 9.52 3.25
CA MET A 77 -1.27 8.37 2.85
C MET A 77 -1.20 7.38 4.01
N MET A 78 -1.26 6.09 3.70
CA MET A 78 -1.02 5.01 4.66
C MET A 78 -0.01 4.03 4.07
N VAL A 79 0.90 3.56 4.91
CA VAL A 79 1.87 2.53 4.55
C VAL A 79 1.62 1.31 5.41
N PHE A 80 1.65 0.14 4.78
CA PHE A 80 1.53 -1.14 5.44
C PHE A 80 2.76 -1.97 5.11
N LYS A 81 3.42 -2.53 6.11
CA LYS A 81 4.43 -3.57 5.93
C LYS A 81 3.73 -4.89 5.68
N LEU A 82 4.17 -5.62 4.65
CA LEU A 82 3.58 -6.90 4.26
C LEU A 82 4.47 -8.04 4.76
N GLU A 83 3.86 -8.99 5.46
CA GLU A 83 4.52 -10.17 6.00
C GLU A 83 3.74 -11.42 5.60
N GLU A 84 4.41 -12.36 4.92
CA GLU A 84 3.81 -13.64 4.53
C GLU A 84 3.51 -14.47 5.78
N ASP A 85 2.32 -15.04 5.87
CA ASP A 85 1.95 -15.87 7.00
C ASP A 85 2.44 -17.31 6.76
N GLU A 86 3.10 -17.93 7.75
CA GLU A 86 3.52 -19.33 7.65
C GLU A 86 2.34 -20.30 7.43
N TYR A 87 1.16 -19.93 7.93
CA TYR A 87 -0.08 -20.68 7.81
C TYR A 87 -1.16 -19.81 7.19
N PRO A 88 -1.41 -19.92 5.88
CA PRO A 88 -2.42 -19.13 5.18
C PRO A 88 -3.80 -19.33 5.82
N MET A 89 -4.43 -18.22 6.19
CA MET A 89 -5.76 -18.22 6.79
C MET A 89 -6.82 -18.13 5.70
N PRO A 90 -8.10 -18.49 5.96
CA PRO A 90 -9.20 -18.36 4.99
C PRO A 90 -9.53 -16.91 4.55
N GLY A 91 -8.65 -15.94 4.82
CA GLY A 91 -8.77 -14.53 4.43
C GLY A 91 -7.52 -13.93 3.77
N GLY A 92 -6.42 -14.68 3.58
CA GLY A 92 -5.21 -14.18 2.93
C GLY A 92 -4.00 -15.10 3.11
N ASP A 93 -3.01 -14.89 2.25
CA ASP A 93 -1.70 -15.55 2.26
C ASP A 93 -0.67 -14.78 3.13
N GLY A 94 -1.02 -13.57 3.56
CA GLY A 94 -0.17 -12.76 4.43
C GLY A 94 -0.90 -11.59 5.08
N SER A 95 -0.22 -10.97 6.03
CA SER A 95 -0.69 -9.89 6.89
C SER A 95 -0.12 -8.54 6.46
N ALA A 96 -0.97 -7.51 6.44
CA ALA A 96 -0.59 -6.12 6.19
C ALA A 96 -0.69 -5.31 7.50
N TRP A 97 0.45 -4.91 8.04
CA TRP A 97 0.58 -4.18 9.30
C TRP A 97 0.78 -2.69 9.03
N PRO A 98 -0.10 -1.80 9.53
CA PRO A 98 0.08 -0.36 9.36
C PRO A 98 1.37 0.08 10.06
N THR A 99 2.20 0.85 9.35
CA THR A 99 3.43 1.39 9.91
C THR A 99 3.59 2.86 9.55
N ILE A 100 4.16 3.62 10.49
CA ILE A 100 4.62 5.00 10.29
C ILE A 100 6.13 5.00 10.04
N ASP A 101 6.83 3.99 10.51
CA ASP A 101 8.27 3.81 10.34
C ASP A 101 8.55 2.78 9.25
N ILE A 102 9.14 3.23 8.15
CA ILE A 102 9.57 2.37 7.04
C ILE A 102 11.06 2.01 7.16
N GLY A 103 11.78 2.53 8.16
CA GLY A 103 13.21 2.33 8.33
C GLY A 103 14.04 3.12 7.32
N ASP A 104 15.19 2.55 6.93
CA ASP A 104 16.17 3.17 6.01
C ASP A 104 15.79 2.98 4.53
N VAL A 105 14.52 3.16 4.18
CA VAL A 105 14.03 3.04 2.80
C VAL A 105 13.22 4.25 2.36
N CYS A 106 13.26 4.52 1.07
CA CYS A 106 12.52 5.57 0.39
C CYS A 106 11.60 4.93 -0.66
N ILE A 107 10.31 5.23 -0.57
CA ILE A 107 9.31 4.74 -1.52
C ILE A 107 8.98 5.85 -2.52
N PHE A 108 9.19 5.55 -3.80
CA PHE A 108 8.89 6.44 -4.91
C PHE A 108 7.63 5.97 -5.61
N LEU A 109 6.61 6.84 -5.63
CA LEU A 109 5.32 6.56 -6.26
C LEU A 109 5.25 7.31 -7.60
N SER A 110 5.02 6.57 -8.67
CA SER A 110 4.85 7.13 -10.01
C SER A 110 3.54 6.62 -10.63
N LYS A 111 3.15 7.20 -11.77
CA LYS A 111 2.03 6.69 -12.57
C LYS A 111 2.33 5.35 -13.26
N SER A 112 3.61 5.00 -13.35
CA SER A 112 4.08 3.76 -13.96
C SER A 112 4.34 2.76 -12.84
N GLU A 113 5.60 2.48 -12.55
CA GLU A 113 6.00 1.56 -11.50
C GLU A 113 6.37 2.34 -10.23
N ALA A 114 5.92 1.84 -9.09
CA ALA A 114 6.37 2.31 -7.78
C ALA A 114 7.55 1.44 -7.35
N PHE A 115 8.57 2.04 -6.77
CA PHE A 115 9.78 1.30 -6.37
C PHE A 115 10.31 1.80 -5.02
N CYS A 116 11.10 0.95 -4.38
CA CYS A 116 11.69 1.20 -3.07
C CYS A 116 13.23 1.10 -3.16
N LEU A 117 13.94 2.06 -2.57
CA LEU A 117 15.41 2.10 -2.50
C LEU A 117 15.84 2.35 -1.06
N GLN A 118 17.05 1.92 -0.67
CA GLN A 118 17.59 2.38 0.62
C GLN A 118 17.81 3.89 0.58
N ALA A 119 17.52 4.57 1.69
CA ALA A 119 17.66 6.02 1.77
C ALA A 119 19.13 6.45 1.62
N SER A 120 20.09 5.59 1.97
CA SER A 120 21.52 5.79 1.71
C SER A 120 21.90 5.89 0.21
N PHE A 121 21.02 5.49 -0.71
CA PHE A 121 21.22 5.65 -2.17
C PHE A 121 20.52 6.89 -2.76
N VAL A 122 19.86 7.73 -1.94
CA VAL A 122 19.12 8.93 -2.37
C VAL A 122 19.89 10.20 -1.98
#